data_AF-A0AAD8SNM0-F1
#
_entry.id   AF-A0AAD8SNM0-F1
#
_cell.length_a   1.000
_cell.length_b   1.000
_cell.length_c   1.000
_cell.angle_alpha   90.00
_cell.angle_beta   90.00
_cell.angle_gamma   90.00
#
_symmetry.space_group_name_H-M   'P 1'
#
loop_
_entity.id
_entity.type
_entity.pdbx_description
1 polymer ?
#
loop_
_entity_poly.entity_id
_entity_poly.type
_entity_poly.pdbx_seq_one_letter_code
_entity_poly.pdbx_strand_id
1 'polypeptide(L)'
;MSGTFVTGVKAAMVYSAKNKAGVECGWLLAFSDTTNSSGGRVFAECGHKGKFSNINWAQVEQKLEKSGAIAKASDVETGTSLYAGISRPTGKSAIGAVFLV
;
A
#
# COMPACT_ATOMS: atom_id res chain seq x y z
N MET A 1 -6.23 20.22 -27.43
CA MET A 1 -6.35 19.06 -26.53
C MET A 1 -6.04 19.55 -25.13
N SER A 2 -7.05 19.73 -24.28
CA SER A 2 -6.85 20.20 -22.89
C SER A 2 -6.50 18.97 -22.05
N GLY A 3 -5.21 18.71 -21.85
CA GLY A 3 -4.77 17.66 -20.94
C GLY A 3 -5.05 18.07 -19.50
N THR A 4 -5.99 17.39 -18.84
CA THR A 4 -6.21 17.55 -17.41
C THR A 4 -4.97 17.01 -16.67
N PHE A 5 -4.15 17.91 -16.13
CA PHE A 5 -3.03 17.52 -15.28
C PHE A 5 -3.58 16.89 -14.00
N VAL A 6 -3.39 15.59 -13.83
CA VAL A 6 -3.62 14.92 -12.54
C VAL A 6 -2.54 15.41 -11.60
N THR A 7 -2.89 16.23 -10.61
CA THR A 7 -1.95 16.67 -9.57
C THR A 7 -2.19 15.83 -8.31
N GLY A 8 -1.11 15.55 -7.58
CA GLY A 8 -1.16 14.72 -6.39
C GLY A 8 0.05 13.82 -6.23
N VAL A 9 -0.03 12.93 -5.25
CA VAL A 9 1.02 11.95 -4.94
C VAL A 9 0.49 10.55 -5.17
N LYS A 10 1.33 9.72 -5.79
CA LYS A 10 1.14 8.27 -5.87
C LYS A 10 2.51 7.63 -5.62
N ALA A 11 2.56 6.67 -4.71
CA ALA A 11 3.79 5.97 -4.38
C ALA A 11 3.49 4.57 -3.85
N ALA A 12 4.51 3.73 -3.88
CA ALA A 12 4.50 2.42 -3.25
C ALA A 12 5.86 2.12 -2.63
N MET A 13 5.85 1.33 -1.57
CA MET A 13 7.04 0.91 -0.84
C MET A 13 6.90 -0.55 -0.39
N VAL A 14 8.05 -1.21 -0.24
CA VAL A 14 8.12 -2.57 0.28
C VAL A 14 9.05 -2.58 1.47
N TYR A 15 8.55 -3.07 2.60
CA TYR A 15 9.35 -3.38 3.78
C TYR A 15 9.60 -4.87 3.83
N SER A 16 10.75 -5.26 4.39
CA SER A 16 11.09 -6.67 4.63
C SER A 16 11.75 -6.85 5.98
N ALA A 17 11.44 -7.96 6.65
CA ALA A 17 12.00 -8.34 7.94
C ALA A 17 11.91 -9.87 8.10
N LYS A 18 12.43 -10.41 9.21
CA LYS A 18 12.23 -11.83 9.56
C LYS A 18 11.18 -11.95 10.67
N ASN A 19 10.35 -12.98 10.61
CA ASN A 19 9.47 -13.32 11.74
C ASN A 19 10.23 -14.05 12.85
N LYS A 20 9.55 -14.36 13.96
CA LYS A 20 10.15 -15.07 15.11
C LYS A 20 10.72 -16.46 14.75
N ALA A 21 10.20 -17.09 13.70
CA ALA A 21 10.70 -18.36 13.18
C ALA A 21 11.86 -18.20 12.17
N GLY A 22 12.32 -16.97 11.92
CA GLY A 22 13.41 -16.68 10.99
C GLY A 22 13.00 -16.62 9.51
N VAL A 23 11.72 -16.73 9.20
CA VAL A 23 11.19 -16.68 7.82
C VAL A 23 11.27 -15.25 7.29
N GLU A 24 11.75 -15.07 6.06
CA GLU A 24 11.80 -13.76 5.41
C GLU A 24 10.41 -13.30 4.95
N CYS A 25 9.96 -12.20 5.50
CA CYS A 25 8.65 -11.60 5.30
C CYS A 25 8.74 -10.28 4.53
N GLY A 26 7.65 -9.90 3.87
CA GLY A 26 7.52 -8.60 3.22
C GLY A 26 6.13 -8.00 3.34
N TRP A 27 6.09 -6.67 3.23
CA TRP A 27 4.88 -5.86 3.25
C TRP A 27 4.95 -4.79 2.17
N LEU A 28 4.03 -4.83 1.22
CA LEU A 28 3.84 -3.80 0.22
C LEU A 28 2.74 -2.85 0.68
N LEU A 29 3.07 -1.55 0.73
CA LEU A 29 2.13 -0.46 0.95
C LEU A 29 2.14 0.44 -0.28
N ALA A 30 0.99 0.64 -0.90
CA ALA A 30 0.80 1.60 -1.98
C ALA A 30 -0.26 2.62 -1.59
N PHE A 31 -0.12 3.87 -2.02
CA PHE A 31 -1.07 4.92 -1.72
C PHE A 31 -1.17 5.94 -2.84
N SER A 32 -2.33 6.59 -2.93
CA SER A 32 -2.50 7.75 -3.78
C SER A 32 -3.43 8.79 -3.16
N ASP A 33 -3.10 10.03 -3.43
CA ASP A 33 -3.90 11.20 -3.13
C ASP A 33 -3.82 12.14 -4.33
N THR A 34 -4.82 12.06 -5.21
CA THR A 34 -4.85 12.82 -6.47
C THR A 34 -6.13 13.64 -6.59
N THR A 35 -6.06 14.76 -7.30
CA THR A 35 -7.21 15.68 -7.50
C THR A 35 -8.40 15.03 -8.19
N ASN A 36 -8.17 13.95 -8.94
CA ASN A 36 -9.22 13.24 -9.68
C ASN A 36 -9.80 12.06 -8.88
N SER A 37 -9.29 11.79 -7.68
CA SER A 37 -9.80 10.74 -6.81
C SER A 37 -10.82 11.30 -5.82
N SER A 38 -11.99 10.64 -5.74
CA SER A 38 -13.03 10.96 -4.74
C SER A 38 -12.59 10.74 -3.29
N GLY A 39 -11.43 10.12 -3.07
CA GLY A 39 -10.98 9.60 -1.78
C GLY A 39 -9.51 9.21 -1.81
N GLY A 40 -8.86 9.26 -0.63
CA GLY A 40 -7.47 8.84 -0.49
C GLY A 40 -7.47 7.34 -0.64
N ARG A 41 -6.53 6.80 -1.42
CA ARG A 41 -6.48 5.36 -1.66
C ARG A 41 -5.26 4.78 -1.02
N VAL A 42 -5.44 3.65 -0.37
CA VAL A 42 -4.36 2.88 0.24
C VAL A 42 -4.57 1.40 -0.12
N PHE A 43 -3.49 0.72 -0.46
CA PHE A 43 -3.47 -0.69 -0.80
C PHE A 43 -2.34 -1.37 -0.02
N ALA A 44 -2.61 -2.56 0.49
CA ALA A 44 -1.71 -3.33 1.33
C ALA A 44 -1.65 -4.78 0.85
N GLU A 45 -0.46 -5.36 0.90
CA GLU A 45 -0.23 -6.79 0.67
C GLU A 45 0.92 -7.25 1.55
N CYS A 46 0.83 -8.45 2.13
CA CYS A 46 1.90 -9.05 2.93
C CYS A 46 2.09 -10.53 2.58
N GLY A 47 3.16 -11.14 3.11
CA GLY A 47 3.50 -12.54 2.92
C GLY A 47 5.01 -12.78 2.90
N HIS A 48 5.43 -13.89 2.28
CA HIS A 48 6.83 -14.21 2.04
C HIS A 48 7.53 -13.10 1.25
N LYS A 49 8.77 -12.75 1.62
CA LYS A 49 9.57 -11.74 0.91
C LYS A 49 9.74 -12.06 -0.58
N GLY A 50 9.81 -13.35 -0.95
CA GLY A 50 9.93 -13.80 -2.33
C GLY A 50 8.80 -13.31 -3.25
N LYS A 51 7.60 -13.07 -2.70
CA LYS A 51 6.44 -12.49 -3.40
C LYS A 51 6.71 -11.10 -3.97
N PHE A 52 7.67 -10.39 -3.38
CA PHE A 52 8.01 -9.00 -3.72
C PHE A 52 9.32 -8.88 -4.52
N SER A 53 9.87 -10.01 -5.01
CA SER A 53 11.09 -10.03 -5.83
C SER A 53 10.89 -9.53 -7.26
N ASN A 54 9.69 -9.71 -7.82
CA ASN A 54 9.32 -9.26 -9.17
C ASN A 54 7.90 -8.68 -9.17
N ILE A 55 7.76 -7.46 -8.68
CA ILE A 55 6.45 -6.84 -8.46
C ILE A 55 5.87 -6.36 -9.79
N ASN A 56 4.66 -6.82 -10.10
CA ASN A 56 3.87 -6.26 -11.18
C ASN A 56 3.25 -4.92 -10.73
N TRP A 57 3.97 -3.82 -10.94
CA TRP A 57 3.55 -2.47 -10.53
C TRP A 57 2.24 -2.02 -11.19
N ALA A 58 1.97 -2.44 -12.42
CA ALA A 58 0.71 -2.14 -13.10
C ALA A 58 -0.48 -2.81 -12.39
N GLN A 59 -0.30 -4.03 -11.90
CA GLN A 59 -1.33 -4.71 -11.10
C GLN A 59 -1.49 -4.04 -9.73
N VAL A 60 -0.41 -3.61 -9.09
CA VAL A 60 -0.47 -2.84 -7.82
C VAL A 60 -1.26 -1.54 -8.03
N GLU A 61 -0.99 -0.82 -9.11
CA GLU A 61 -1.72 0.38 -9.47
C GLU A 61 -3.22 0.11 -9.70
N GLN A 62 -3.57 -0.94 -10.45
CA GLN A 62 -4.98 -1.32 -10.64
C GLN A 62 -5.68 -1.69 -9.34
N LYS A 63 -5.00 -2.37 -8.41
CA LYS A 63 -5.54 -2.67 -7.08
C LYS A 63 -5.71 -1.40 -6.24
N LEU A 64 -4.76 -0.47 -6.31
CA LEU A 64 -4.82 0.82 -5.64
C LEU A 64 -5.96 1.70 -6.18
N GLU A 65 -6.20 1.75 -7.49
CA GLU A 65 -7.29 2.53 -8.08
C GLU A 65 -8.68 2.06 -7.63
N LYS A 66 -8.79 0.78 -7.24
CA LYS A 66 -10.01 0.15 -6.72
C LYS A 66 -10.13 0.18 -5.20
N SER A 67 -9.12 0.69 -4.49
CA SER A 67 -9.10 0.67 -3.04
C SER A 67 -9.73 1.91 -2.40
N GLY A 68 -10.00 1.80 -1.10
CA GLY A 68 -10.50 2.90 -0.28
C GLY A 68 -9.41 3.51 0.61
N ALA A 69 -9.84 4.28 1.61
CA ALA A 69 -8.94 4.97 2.53
C ALA A 69 -8.30 4.07 3.61
N ILE A 70 -8.71 2.81 3.70
CA ILE A 70 -8.21 1.83 4.68
C ILE A 70 -7.84 0.54 3.92
N ALA A 71 -6.70 -0.04 4.26
CA ALA A 71 -6.29 -1.36 3.78
C ALA A 71 -5.90 -2.27 4.94
N LYS A 72 -6.21 -3.56 4.77
CA LYS A 72 -5.87 -4.64 5.69
C LYS A 72 -5.36 -5.81 4.87
N ALA A 73 -4.22 -6.36 5.24
CA ALA A 73 -3.67 -7.58 4.66
C ALA A 73 -3.16 -8.49 5.78
N SER A 74 -3.32 -9.78 5.60
CA SER A 74 -2.83 -10.81 6.52
C SER A 74 -2.44 -12.05 5.74
N ASP A 75 -1.35 -12.70 6.15
CA ASP A 75 -0.87 -13.94 5.56
C ASP A 75 -0.65 -14.98 6.66
N VAL A 76 -1.40 -16.08 6.58
CA VAL A 76 -1.43 -17.11 7.64
C VAL A 76 -0.12 -17.89 7.69
N GLU A 77 0.54 -18.07 6.54
CA GLU A 77 1.76 -18.87 6.44
C GLU A 77 2.96 -18.18 7.11
N THR A 78 3.12 -16.87 6.87
CA THR A 78 4.21 -16.08 7.44
C THR A 78 3.86 -15.41 8.78
N GLY A 79 2.58 -15.40 9.15
CA GLY A 79 2.05 -14.70 10.32
C GLY A 79 2.04 -13.17 10.16
N THR A 80 2.32 -12.67 8.96
CA THR A 80 2.44 -11.23 8.71
C THR A 80 1.09 -10.56 8.62
N SER A 81 1.01 -9.31 9.07
CA SER A 81 -0.17 -8.46 8.85
C SER A 81 0.23 -7.01 8.58
N LEU A 82 -0.61 -6.30 7.82
CA LEU A 82 -0.48 -4.87 7.53
C LEU A 82 -1.84 -4.20 7.69
N TYR A 83 -1.88 -3.15 8.50
CA TYR A 83 -3.02 -2.25 8.62
C TYR A 83 -2.57 -0.85 8.22
N ALA A 84 -3.25 -0.25 7.25
CA ALA A 84 -2.91 1.10 6.79
C ALA A 84 -4.16 1.95 6.60
N GLY A 85 -3.99 3.25 6.78
CA GLY A 85 -5.03 4.24 6.57
C GLY A 85 -4.46 5.55 6.06
N ILE A 86 -5.24 6.25 5.24
CA ILE A 86 -4.93 7.61 4.78
C ILE A 86 -6.00 8.58 5.32
N SER A 87 -5.53 9.65 5.96
CA SER A 87 -6.35 10.77 6.43
C SER A 87 -6.03 12.02 5.63
N ARG A 88 -7.06 12.80 5.31
CA ARG A 88 -6.97 14.02 4.49
C ARG A 88 -7.50 15.24 5.25
N PRO A 89 -6.77 15.78 6.23
CA PRO A 89 -7.04 17.14 6.70
C PRO A 89 -6.91 18.14 5.54
N THR A 90 -7.55 19.31 5.65
CA THR A 90 -7.52 20.32 4.57
C THR A 90 -6.09 20.69 4.17
N GLY A 91 -5.76 20.46 2.90
CA GLY A 91 -4.47 20.80 2.29
C GLY A 91 -3.29 19.86 2.57
N LYS A 92 -3.48 18.77 3.34
CA LYS A 92 -2.42 17.79 3.63
C LYS A 92 -2.98 16.37 3.75
N SER A 93 -2.17 15.38 3.42
CA SER A 93 -2.52 13.98 3.62
C SER A 93 -1.51 13.30 4.51
N ALA A 94 -2.01 12.45 5.41
CA ALA A 94 -1.21 11.64 6.31
C ALA A 94 -1.54 10.17 6.10
N ILE A 95 -0.51 9.34 6.03
CA ILE A 95 -0.64 7.89 5.91
C ILE A 95 -0.04 7.26 7.16
N GLY A 96 -0.85 6.46 7.85
CA GLY A 96 -0.41 5.61 8.93
C GLY A 96 -0.40 4.17 8.47
N ALA A 97 0.65 3.42 8.80
CA ALA A 97 0.74 2.00 8.55
C ALA A 97 1.38 1.28 9.74
N VAL A 98 0.84 0.12 10.08
CA VAL A 98 1.35 -0.78 11.13
C VAL A 98 1.69 -2.11 10.48
N PHE A 99 2.95 -2.50 10.61
CA PHE A 99 3.52 -3.75 10.09
C PHE A 99 3.70 -4.71 11.26
N LEU A 100 3.08 -5.88 11.19
CA LEU A 100 3.04 -6.87 12.26
C LEU A 100 3.65 -8.20 11.79
N VAL A 101 4.35 -8.86 12.71
CA VAL A 101 5.07 -10.13 12.51
C VAL A 101 5.11 -10.97 13.79
#